data_AF-A0A1W9QGH3-F1
#
_entry.id   AF-A0A1W9QGH3-F1
#
_cell.length_a   1.000
_cell.length_b   1.000
_cell.length_c   1.000
_cell.angle_alpha   90.00
_cell.angle_beta   90.00
_cell.angle_gamma   90.00
#
_symmetry.space_group_name_H-M   'P 1'
#
loop_
_entity.id
_entity.type
_entity.pdbx_description
1 polymer ?
#
loop_
_entity_poly.entity_id
_entity_poly.type
_entity_poly.pdbx_seq_one_letter_code
_entity_poly.pdbx_strand_id
1 'polypeptide(L)'
;MLALFSFACEKEKSEVPPAEAGAKSSEKAAAESLPWLGRRSPEPGFPCDVEAVLERSCRRCHWDPTENDAPFGMVRYDDVQASRSGKPIFVLMKQMVAADLMPPLDALVTPKVTPLDPKDKETLLAWLQADAPRSTERCDAPQK
;
A
#
# COMPACT_ATOMS: atom_id res chain seq x y z
N MET A 1 10.18 -54.98 -25.44
CA MET A 1 9.06 -55.18 -24.50
C MET A 1 9.58 -54.95 -23.09
N LEU A 2 9.02 -53.92 -22.45
CA LEU A 2 9.01 -53.55 -21.03
C LEU A 2 9.78 -54.45 -20.05
N ALA A 3 10.82 -53.89 -19.40
CA ALA A 3 11.30 -54.37 -18.12
C ALA A 3 10.55 -53.63 -17.00
N LEU A 4 9.80 -54.39 -16.20
CA LEU A 4 8.98 -53.95 -15.08
C LEU A 4 9.78 -54.03 -13.76
N PHE A 5 9.63 -52.97 -12.95
CA PHE A 5 9.67 -52.88 -11.48
C PHE A 5 10.68 -53.69 -10.67
N SER A 6 11.49 -52.98 -9.87
CA SER A 6 11.42 -53.02 -8.40
C SER A 6 12.61 -52.27 -7.80
N PHE A 7 12.34 -51.22 -7.03
CA PHE A 7 13.22 -50.83 -5.93
C PHE A 7 12.37 -50.57 -4.71
N ALA A 8 12.44 -51.51 -3.78
CA ALA A 8 11.92 -51.40 -2.44
C ALA A 8 12.77 -50.43 -1.61
N CYS A 9 12.09 -49.90 -0.61
CA CYS A 9 12.52 -48.95 0.42
C CYS A 9 13.61 -49.52 1.33
N GLU A 10 14.62 -48.72 1.72
CA GLU A 10 15.25 -48.83 3.05
C GLU A 10 15.91 -47.50 3.47
N LYS A 11 15.32 -46.91 4.52
CA LYS A 11 15.87 -46.16 5.68
C LYS A 11 17.40 -46.05 5.81
N GLU A 12 18.03 -45.03 6.42
CA GLU A 12 17.67 -43.83 7.19
C GLU A 12 19.02 -43.11 7.51
N LYS A 13 19.00 -41.80 7.80
CA LYS A 13 19.61 -41.19 9.02
C LYS A 13 20.28 -39.80 8.83
N SER A 14 19.73 -38.85 9.58
CA SER A 14 20.34 -37.66 10.23
C SER A 14 21.07 -36.63 9.39
N GLU A 15 20.95 -35.31 9.59
CA GLU A 15 20.10 -34.46 10.41
C GLU A 15 20.32 -33.08 9.77
N VAL A 16 19.29 -32.39 9.30
CA VAL A 16 19.41 -30.97 8.91
C VAL A 16 18.57 -30.19 9.90
N PRO A 17 19.17 -29.26 10.68
CA PRO A 17 18.43 -28.50 11.68
C PRO A 17 17.34 -27.63 11.02
N PRO A 18 16.25 -27.33 11.74
CA PRO A 18 15.18 -26.51 11.20
C PRO A 18 15.73 -25.15 10.78
N ALA A 19 15.43 -24.76 9.55
CA ALA A 19 15.46 -23.37 9.15
C ALA A 19 14.45 -22.64 10.03
N GLU A 20 14.99 -21.83 10.94
CA GLU A 20 14.23 -20.92 11.80
C GLU A 20 13.31 -20.06 10.93
N ALA A 21 12.04 -20.44 10.92
CA ALA A 21 10.92 -19.63 10.46
C ALA A 21 10.77 -18.47 11.45
N GLY A 22 11.42 -17.35 11.17
CA GLY A 22 11.49 -16.26 12.13
C GLY A 22 11.59 -14.88 11.50
N ALA A 23 10.74 -14.55 10.53
CA ALA A 23 10.54 -13.15 10.10
C ALA A 23 9.32 -12.98 9.18
N LYS A 24 8.08 -13.28 9.62
CA LYS A 24 6.88 -12.88 8.84
C LYS A 24 5.65 -12.42 9.64
N SER A 25 5.71 -12.37 10.98
CA SER A 25 4.51 -12.09 11.78
C SER A 25 4.38 -10.64 12.28
N SER A 26 5.48 -9.92 12.47
CA SER A 26 5.44 -8.59 13.11
C SER A 26 4.96 -7.46 12.20
N GLU A 27 5.25 -7.49 10.91
CA GLU A 27 4.82 -6.42 9.98
C GLU A 27 3.33 -6.51 9.59
N LYS A 28 2.78 -7.73 9.43
CA LYS A 28 1.36 -7.90 9.10
C LYS A 28 0.46 -7.45 10.27
N ALA A 29 0.86 -7.76 11.51
CA ALA A 29 0.10 -7.38 12.71
C ALA A 29 0.07 -5.86 12.95
N ALA A 30 1.13 -5.14 12.58
CA ALA A 30 1.19 -3.69 12.75
C ALA A 30 0.22 -2.96 11.81
N ALA A 31 0.09 -3.41 10.55
CA ALA A 31 -0.89 -2.87 9.63
C ALA A 31 -2.32 -3.14 10.14
N GLU A 32 -2.63 -4.36 10.59
CA GLU A 32 -4.00 -4.78 10.94
C GLU A 32 -4.62 -4.10 12.18
N SER A 33 -3.86 -3.24 12.88
CA SER A 33 -4.30 -2.47 14.06
C SER A 33 -4.40 -0.96 13.84
N LEU A 34 -4.13 -0.48 12.62
CA LEU A 34 -4.16 0.95 12.34
C LEU A 34 -5.61 1.48 12.31
N PRO A 35 -5.97 2.51 13.10
CA PRO A 35 -7.34 3.03 13.17
C PRO A 35 -7.88 3.62 11.86
N TRP A 36 -7.01 3.87 10.88
CA TRP A 36 -7.36 4.44 9.58
C TRP A 36 -7.43 3.42 8.45
N LEU A 37 -7.11 2.15 8.69
CA LEU A 37 -7.46 1.14 7.69
C LEU A 37 -8.98 1.05 7.57
N GLY A 38 -9.45 0.89 6.35
CA GLY A 38 -10.85 1.03 5.97
C GLY A 38 -11.21 2.41 5.41
N ARG A 39 -10.30 3.39 5.47
CA ARG A 39 -10.50 4.74 4.90
C ARG A 39 -10.34 4.75 3.38
N ARG A 40 -11.27 4.06 2.71
CA ARG A 40 -11.42 4.04 1.25
C ARG A 40 -12.37 5.10 0.72
N SER A 41 -12.23 5.43 -0.56
CA SER A 41 -13.22 6.20 -1.29
C SER A 41 -14.52 5.40 -1.39
N PRO A 42 -15.68 5.99 -1.06
CA PRO A 42 -16.97 5.34 -1.28
C PRO A 42 -17.36 5.29 -2.77
N GLU A 43 -16.66 6.05 -3.61
CA GLU A 43 -16.95 6.21 -5.02
C GLU A 43 -15.82 5.62 -5.89
N PRO A 44 -16.14 5.00 -7.03
CA PRO A 44 -15.14 4.65 -8.03
C PRO A 44 -14.37 5.88 -8.49
N GLY A 45 -13.11 5.68 -8.83
CA GLY A 45 -12.28 6.74 -9.42
C GLY A 45 -10.80 6.44 -9.36
N PHE A 46 -10.37 5.70 -8.34
CA PHE A 46 -9.00 5.21 -8.21
C PHE A 46 -8.89 3.76 -8.69
N PRO A 47 -7.82 3.39 -9.41
CA PRO A 47 -7.46 1.98 -9.59
C PRO A 47 -7.30 1.28 -8.24
N CYS A 48 -7.63 -0.01 -8.15
CA CYS A 48 -7.72 -0.65 -6.83
C CYS A 48 -6.39 -0.82 -6.09
N ASP A 49 -5.30 -0.96 -6.81
CA ASP A 49 -3.97 -0.95 -6.23
C ASP A 49 -3.60 0.43 -5.67
N VAL A 50 -3.88 1.51 -6.41
CA VAL A 50 -3.70 2.90 -5.98
C VAL A 50 -4.57 3.21 -4.76
N GLU A 51 -5.84 2.83 -4.81
CA GLU A 51 -6.80 3.00 -3.72
C GLU A 51 -6.29 2.37 -2.42
N ALA A 52 -5.72 1.16 -2.51
CA ALA A 52 -5.16 0.46 -1.37
C ALA A 52 -3.90 1.17 -0.82
N VAL A 53 -3.06 1.77 -1.68
CA VAL A 53 -1.93 2.59 -1.24
C VAL A 53 -2.40 3.85 -0.49
N LEU A 54 -3.38 4.57 -1.05
CA LEU A 54 -3.93 5.79 -0.46
C LEU A 54 -4.55 5.52 0.92
N GLU A 55 -5.32 4.45 1.05
CA GLU A 55 -5.92 3.97 2.29
C GLU A 55 -4.86 3.71 3.37
N ARG A 56 -3.83 2.93 3.04
CA ARG A 56 -2.82 2.49 4.03
C ARG A 56 -1.91 3.63 4.50
N SER A 57 -1.47 4.48 3.58
CA SER A 57 -0.30 5.35 3.82
C SER A 57 -0.60 6.85 3.76
N CYS A 58 -1.69 7.29 3.12
CA CYS A 58 -1.92 8.72 2.86
C CYS A 58 -3.12 9.28 3.63
N ARG A 59 -4.22 8.53 3.66
CA ARG A 59 -5.51 8.95 4.23
C ARG A 59 -5.57 8.88 5.76
N ARG A 60 -4.46 8.55 6.41
CA ARG A 60 -4.29 8.88 7.82
C ARG A 60 -4.43 10.39 8.04
N CYS A 61 -3.72 11.21 7.26
CA CYS A 61 -3.68 12.66 7.41
C CYS A 61 -4.58 13.35 6.36
N HIS A 62 -4.52 12.86 5.12
CA HIS A 62 -5.28 13.45 4.00
C HIS A 62 -6.72 12.92 3.91
N TRP A 63 -7.44 12.88 5.03
CA TRP A 63 -8.85 12.52 5.07
C TRP A 63 -9.77 13.74 4.88
N ASP A 64 -11.08 13.54 5.01
CA ASP A 64 -12.10 14.60 5.05
C ASP A 64 -12.97 14.42 6.30
N PRO A 65 -12.85 15.31 7.31
CA PRO A 65 -11.94 16.45 7.38
C PRO A 65 -10.46 16.03 7.45
N THR A 66 -9.55 16.93 7.10
CA THR A 66 -8.11 16.65 7.20
C THR A 66 -7.65 16.51 8.64
N GLU A 67 -6.61 15.69 8.84
CA GLU A 67 -6.01 15.42 10.14
C GLU A 67 -4.50 15.70 10.08
N ASN A 68 -3.87 15.94 11.24
CA ASN A 68 -2.41 16.11 11.38
C ASN A 68 -1.82 17.16 10.41
N ASP A 69 -2.49 18.33 10.33
CA ASP A 69 -2.09 19.49 9.52
C ASP A 69 -2.00 19.24 8.00
N ALA A 70 -2.63 18.17 7.49
CA ALA A 70 -2.73 17.96 6.06
C ALA A 70 -3.54 19.10 5.40
N PRO A 71 -3.03 19.70 4.31
CA PRO A 71 -3.65 20.90 3.73
C PRO A 71 -4.83 20.63 2.80
N PHE A 72 -5.13 19.36 2.48
CA PHE A 72 -6.25 18.92 1.64
C PHE A 72 -6.54 17.44 1.86
N GLY A 73 -7.79 17.05 1.63
CA GLY A 73 -8.22 15.64 1.60
C GLY A 73 -7.92 14.98 0.26
N MET A 74 -7.81 13.65 0.26
CA MET A 74 -7.68 12.82 -0.96
C MET A 74 -8.60 11.60 -0.89
N VAL A 75 -9.85 11.85 -0.52
CA VAL A 75 -10.86 10.82 -0.33
C VAL A 75 -11.55 10.49 -1.64
N ARG A 76 -11.85 11.50 -2.45
CA ARG A 76 -12.48 11.37 -3.77
C ARG A 76 -11.46 11.60 -4.88
N TYR A 77 -11.73 11.00 -6.03
CA TYR A 77 -10.91 11.24 -7.22
C TYR A 77 -10.88 12.72 -7.60
N ASP A 78 -11.98 13.44 -7.43
CA ASP A 78 -12.01 14.87 -7.77
C ASP A 78 -11.14 15.71 -6.82
N ASP A 79 -10.87 15.24 -5.60
CA ASP A 79 -9.96 15.91 -4.66
C ASP A 79 -8.53 15.95 -5.22
N VAL A 80 -8.06 14.84 -5.82
CA VAL A 80 -6.71 14.79 -6.40
C VAL A 80 -6.61 15.53 -7.73
N GLN A 81 -7.74 15.78 -8.39
CA GLN A 81 -7.80 16.57 -9.62
C GLN A 81 -7.97 18.07 -9.36
N ALA A 82 -8.41 18.45 -8.16
CA ALA A 82 -8.57 19.84 -7.79
C ALA A 82 -7.25 20.63 -7.87
N SER A 83 -7.37 21.91 -8.20
CA SER A 83 -6.21 22.80 -8.33
C SER A 83 -5.78 23.34 -6.97
N ARG A 84 -4.47 23.25 -6.69
CA ARG A 84 -3.81 23.87 -5.53
C ARG A 84 -2.54 24.56 -6.00
N SER A 85 -2.39 25.83 -5.64
CA SER A 85 -1.25 26.65 -6.07
C SER A 85 -1.03 26.64 -7.60
N GLY A 86 -2.14 26.63 -8.37
CA GLY A 86 -2.12 26.63 -9.82
C GLY A 86 -1.76 25.30 -10.49
N LYS A 87 -1.70 24.19 -9.73
CA LYS A 87 -1.42 22.84 -10.24
C LYS A 87 -2.46 21.85 -9.73
N PRO A 88 -2.86 20.84 -10.52
CA PRO A 88 -3.63 19.73 -9.99
C PRO A 88 -2.90 19.05 -8.83
N ILE A 89 -3.63 18.60 -7.81
CA ILE A 89 -3.06 17.98 -6.61
C ILE A 89 -2.24 16.72 -6.96
N PHE A 90 -2.66 15.90 -7.94
CA PHE A 90 -1.88 14.73 -8.36
C PHE A 90 -0.46 15.08 -8.85
N VAL A 91 -0.27 16.27 -9.45
CA VAL A 91 1.06 16.75 -9.86
C VAL A 91 1.92 17.04 -8.63
N LEU A 92 1.34 17.61 -7.57
CA LEU A 92 2.03 17.83 -6.30
C LEU A 92 2.34 16.50 -5.62
N MET A 93 1.39 15.55 -5.60
CA MET A 93 1.60 14.21 -5.06
C MET A 93 2.81 13.54 -5.74
N LYS A 94 2.88 13.61 -7.07
CA LYS A 94 4.00 13.04 -7.84
C LYS A 94 5.35 13.62 -7.39
N GLN A 95 5.41 14.94 -7.22
CA GLN A 95 6.63 15.63 -6.78
C GLN A 95 7.05 15.19 -5.38
N MET A 96 6.10 15.15 -4.43
CA MET A 96 6.39 14.84 -3.03
C MET A 96 6.77 13.36 -2.84
N VAL A 97 6.10 12.44 -3.52
CA VAL A 97 6.41 11.00 -3.46
C VAL A 97 7.72 10.69 -4.17
N ALA A 98 7.98 11.31 -5.34
CA ALA A 98 9.25 11.10 -6.06
C ALA A 98 10.47 11.61 -5.27
N ALA A 99 10.29 12.67 -4.47
CA ALA A 99 11.33 13.25 -3.62
C ALA A 99 11.44 12.60 -2.22
N ASP A 100 10.68 11.54 -1.93
CA ASP A 100 10.63 10.89 -0.61
C ASP A 100 10.27 11.85 0.54
N LEU A 101 9.52 12.91 0.23
CA LEU A 101 9.01 13.87 1.21
C LEU A 101 7.63 13.49 1.75
N MET A 102 6.95 12.55 1.10
CA MET A 102 5.67 11.99 1.53
C MET A 102 5.74 10.46 1.54
N PRO A 103 5.29 9.80 2.63
CA PRO A 103 4.74 10.40 3.85
C PRO A 103 5.83 11.05 4.75
N PRO A 104 5.49 12.03 5.60
CA PRO A 104 6.46 12.77 6.41
C PRO A 104 6.97 11.91 7.58
N LEU A 105 8.21 11.42 7.49
CA LEU A 105 8.78 10.46 8.45
C LEU A 105 9.11 11.07 9.83
N ASP A 106 9.18 12.39 9.90
CA ASP A 106 9.43 13.19 11.09
C ASP A 106 8.13 13.65 11.78
N ALA A 107 6.96 13.34 11.22
CA ALA A 107 5.68 13.69 11.83
C ALA A 107 5.54 13.07 13.23
N LEU A 108 5.20 13.92 14.21
CA LEU A 108 5.06 13.54 15.62
C LEU A 108 3.68 12.92 15.89
N VAL A 109 3.40 11.79 15.27
CA VAL A 109 2.11 11.09 15.35
C VAL A 109 2.30 9.64 15.81
N THR A 110 1.30 9.09 16.53
CA THR A 110 1.30 7.70 17.01
C THR A 110 0.19 6.89 16.32
N PRO A 111 0.49 5.69 15.76
CA PRO A 111 1.81 5.08 15.61
C PRO A 111 2.70 5.87 14.65
N LYS A 112 4.03 5.66 14.71
CA LYS A 112 4.99 6.41 13.90
C LYS A 112 4.75 6.19 12.40
N VAL A 113 4.95 7.23 11.59
CA VAL A 113 4.94 7.11 10.14
C VAL A 113 6.14 6.27 9.69
N THR A 114 5.88 5.28 8.84
CA THR A 114 6.91 4.45 8.21
C THR A 114 7.15 4.92 6.78
N PRO A 115 8.34 4.63 6.20
CA PRO A 115 8.57 4.83 4.77
C PRO A 115 7.49 4.15 3.92
N LEU A 116 7.19 4.75 2.78
CA LEU A 116 6.31 4.14 1.79
C LEU A 116 6.98 2.86 1.26
N ASP A 117 6.23 1.76 1.23
CA ASP A 117 6.72 0.50 0.67
C ASP A 117 7.20 0.71 -0.78
N PRO A 118 8.34 0.17 -1.21
CA PRO A 118 8.87 0.40 -2.55
C PRO A 118 7.90 0.03 -3.67
N LYS A 119 7.11 -1.04 -3.49
CA LYS A 119 6.11 -1.46 -4.47
C LYS A 119 4.92 -0.51 -4.48
N ASP A 120 4.47 -0.06 -3.31
CA ASP A 120 3.41 0.95 -3.21
C ASP A 120 3.83 2.28 -3.85
N LYS A 121 5.10 2.66 -3.68
CA LYS A 121 5.70 3.83 -4.33
C LYS A 121 5.71 3.67 -5.85
N GLU A 122 6.14 2.53 -6.36
CA GLU A 122 6.14 2.23 -7.80
C GLU A 122 4.72 2.30 -8.38
N THR A 123 3.76 1.61 -7.77
CA THR A 123 2.33 1.64 -8.16
C THR A 123 1.79 3.07 -8.20
N LEU A 124 2.00 3.83 -7.12
CA LEU A 124 1.48 5.19 -7.02
C LEU A 124 2.15 6.12 -8.04
N LEU A 125 3.47 6.05 -8.22
CA LEU A 125 4.19 6.88 -9.18
C LEU A 125 3.82 6.54 -10.62
N ALA A 126 3.61 5.27 -10.96
CA ALA A 126 3.17 4.87 -12.30
C ALA A 126 1.82 5.50 -12.67
N TRP A 127 0.85 5.43 -11.75
CA TRP A 127 -0.46 6.06 -11.94
C TRP A 127 -0.36 7.60 -12.03
N LEU A 128 0.41 8.22 -11.15
CA LEU A 128 0.64 9.68 -11.16
C LEU A 128 1.39 10.16 -12.41
N GLN A 129 2.28 9.33 -12.97
CA GLN A 129 3.00 9.62 -14.21
C GLN A 129 2.10 9.55 -15.44
N ALA A 130 1.06 8.72 -15.41
CA ALA A 130 0.05 8.61 -16.46
C ALA A 130 -1.05 9.70 -16.37
N ASP A 131 -0.78 10.79 -15.64
CA ASP A 131 -1.73 11.87 -15.34
C ASP A 131 -2.97 11.41 -14.56
N ALA A 132 -2.77 10.45 -13.66
CA ALA A 132 -3.77 10.00 -12.68
C ALA A 132 -5.12 9.62 -13.32
N PRO A 133 -5.15 8.69 -14.29
CA PRO A 133 -6.37 8.37 -15.02
C PRO A 133 -7.44 7.83 -14.06
N ARG A 134 -8.70 8.21 -14.32
CA ARG A 134 -9.86 7.75 -13.57
C ARG A 134 -10.13 6.28 -13.85
N SER A 135 -10.34 5.49 -12.80
CA SER A 135 -10.85 4.13 -12.89
C SER A 135 -12.37 4.09 -12.70
N THR A 136 -13.02 3.08 -13.29
CA THR A 136 -14.42 2.74 -13.00
C THR A 136 -14.56 1.52 -12.10
N GLU A 137 -13.43 0.93 -11.70
CA GLU A 137 -13.39 -0.23 -10.82
C GLU A 137 -13.97 0.09 -9.44
N ARG A 138 -14.61 -0.91 -8.84
CA ARG A 138 -15.02 -0.89 -7.44
C ARG A 138 -14.11 -1.83 -6.68
N CYS A 139 -13.43 -1.30 -5.69
CA CYS A 139 -12.45 -2.03 -4.92
C CYS A 139 -13.15 -2.60 -3.69
N ASP A 140 -13.41 -3.90 -3.71
CA ASP A 140 -13.89 -4.60 -2.54
C ASP A 140 -12.82 -4.49 -1.43
N ALA A 141 -13.28 -4.52 -0.17
CA ALA A 141 -12.35 -4.60 0.95
C ALA A 141 -11.44 -5.82 0.78
N PRO A 142 -10.13 -5.73 1.10
CA PRO A 142 -9.33 -6.93 1.23
C PRO A 142 -10.03 -7.83 2.26
N GLN A 143 -10.44 -9.00 1.81
CA GLN A 143 -10.93 -10.06 2.68
C GLN A 143 -9.78 -10.41 3.61
N LYS A 144 -10.03 -10.27 4.92
CA LYS A 144 -9.07 -10.56 6.01
C LYS A 144 -8.33 -11.88 5.81
#